data_AF-A0A2V5XBP7-F1
#
_entry.id   AF-A0A2V5XBP7-F1
#
_cell.length_a   1.000
_cell.length_b   1.000
_cell.length_c   1.000
_cell.angle_alpha   90.00
_cell.angle_beta   90.00
_cell.angle_gamma   90.00
#
_symmetry.space_group_name_H-M   'P 1'
#
loop_
_entity.id
_entity.type
_entity.pdbx_description
1 polymer ?
#
loop_
_entity_poly.entity_id
_entity_poly.type
_entity_poly.pdbx_seq_one_letter_code
_entity_poly.pdbx_strand_id
1 'polypeptide(L)'
;TKAHGMIADWFQAVVAPLSPRVDVVAHGAELDLTLGRLHLGKTYLLQRSADLSAWSDVNSFSVVSSNFTTSVTNDLSQAFFRVKWLP
;
A
#
# COMPACT_ATOMS: atom_id res chain seq x y z
N THR A 1 -11.68 0.96 -29.69
CA THR A 1 -10.85 -0.04 -28.99
C THR A 1 -9.34 0.08 -29.22
N LYS A 2 -8.81 1.00 -30.05
CA LYS A 2 -7.38 1.39 -30.00
C LYS A 2 -7.09 2.51 -28.98
N ALA A 3 -7.97 3.51 -28.91
CA ALA A 3 -7.84 4.63 -27.98
C ALA A 3 -7.86 4.20 -26.50
N HIS A 4 -8.71 3.24 -26.13
CA HIS A 4 -8.76 2.71 -24.77
C HIS A 4 -7.46 2.00 -24.35
N GLY A 5 -6.78 1.32 -25.28
CA GLY A 5 -5.45 0.73 -25.03
C GLY A 5 -4.39 1.80 -24.79
N MET A 6 -4.33 2.82 -25.65
CA MET A 6 -3.38 3.93 -25.48
C MET A 6 -3.60 4.72 -24.18
N ILE A 7 -4.85 4.92 -23.77
CA ILE A 7 -5.17 5.59 -22.49
C ILE A 7 -4.79 4.71 -21.30
N ALA A 8 -5.05 3.39 -21.37
CA ALA A 8 -4.67 2.46 -20.31
C ALA A 8 -3.14 2.34 -20.17
N ASP A 9 -2.42 2.28 -21.30
CA ASP A 9 -0.95 2.23 -21.33
C ASP A 9 -0.34 3.53 -20.81
N TRP A 10 -0.89 4.69 -21.21
CA TRP A 10 -0.46 5.99 -20.68
C TRP A 10 -0.74 6.12 -19.18
N PHE A 11 -1.92 5.71 -18.72
CA PHE A 11 -2.28 5.74 -17.32
C PHE A 11 -1.36 4.83 -16.50
N GLN A 12 -1.07 3.61 -16.97
CA GLN A 12 -0.10 2.72 -16.32
C GLN A 12 1.32 3.33 -16.32
N ALA A 13 1.78 3.90 -17.44
CA ALA A 13 3.12 4.46 -17.53
C ALA A 13 3.33 5.73 -16.70
N VAL A 14 2.29 6.57 -16.55
CA VAL A 14 2.40 7.88 -15.89
C VAL A 14 1.88 7.84 -14.45
N VAL A 15 0.81 7.11 -14.17
CA VAL A 15 0.11 7.15 -12.87
C VAL A 15 0.52 6.00 -11.95
N ALA A 16 0.83 4.81 -12.47
CA ALA A 16 1.30 3.70 -11.62
C ALA A 16 2.61 4.04 -10.87
N PRO A 17 3.59 4.77 -11.46
CA PRO A 17 4.76 5.24 -10.72
C PRO A 17 4.46 6.31 -9.66
N LEU A 18 3.28 6.94 -9.69
CA LEU A 18 2.85 7.94 -8.71
C LEU A 18 1.96 7.35 -7.61
N SER A 19 1.60 6.08 -7.74
CA SER A 19 0.73 5.41 -6.78
C SER A 19 1.52 5.01 -5.52
N PRO A 20 0.91 5.11 -4.33
CA PRO A 20 1.49 4.58 -3.11
C PRO A 20 1.90 3.12 -3.28
N ARG A 21 3.12 2.79 -2.85
CA ARG A 21 3.68 1.44 -2.97
C ARG A 21 3.95 0.86 -1.59
N VAL A 22 3.61 -0.42 -1.42
CA VAL A 22 3.95 -1.20 -0.23
C VAL A 22 5.09 -2.14 -0.60
N ASP A 23 6.24 -1.96 0.04
CA ASP A 23 7.36 -2.88 0.03
C ASP A 23 7.33 -3.70 1.33
N VAL A 24 7.52 -5.01 1.22
CA VAL A 24 7.42 -5.95 2.35
C VAL A 24 8.72 -6.72 2.46
N VAL A 25 9.31 -6.72 3.66
CA VAL A 25 10.47 -7.54 4.01
C VAL A 25 10.09 -8.42 5.21
N ALA A 26 10.26 -9.73 5.07
CA ALA A 26 9.94 -10.67 6.15
C ALA A 26 11.17 -10.94 7.03
N HIS A 27 10.99 -10.82 8.34
CA HIS A 27 11.97 -11.08 9.39
C HIS A 27 11.40 -12.12 10.38
N GLY A 28 11.36 -13.39 9.95
CA GLY A 28 10.81 -14.47 10.76
C GLY A 28 9.31 -14.27 11.04
N ALA A 29 8.96 -13.98 12.30
CA ALA A 29 7.59 -13.73 12.75
C ALA A 29 7.16 -12.26 12.62
N GLU A 30 8.00 -11.39 12.06
CA GLU A 30 7.69 -9.98 11.81
C GLU A 30 7.79 -9.67 10.31
N LEU A 31 6.97 -8.71 9.85
CA LEU A 31 7.05 -8.11 8.52
C LEU A 31 7.34 -6.63 8.66
N ASP A 32 8.42 -6.18 8.06
CA ASP A 32 8.71 -4.77 7.88
C ASP A 32 8.04 -4.28 6.60
N LEU A 33 7.15 -3.31 6.76
CA LEU A 33 6.42 -2.68 5.68
C LEU A 33 7.00 -1.30 5.45
N THR A 34 7.47 -1.03 4.23
CA THR A 34 7.87 0.30 3.79
C THR A 34 6.86 0.82 2.78
N LEU A 35 6.18 1.90 3.16
CA LEU A 35 5.16 2.57 2.37
C LEU A 35 5.80 3.80 1.73
N GLY A 36 5.94 3.79 0.41
CA GLY A 36 6.55 4.88 -0.36
C GLY A 36 5.53 5.70 -1.14
N ARG A 37 5.94 6.90 -1.54
CA ARG A 37 5.17 7.81 -2.42
C ARG A 37 3.85 8.27 -1.79
N LEU A 38 3.89 8.56 -0.50
CA LEU A 38 2.74 9.03 0.26
C LEU A 38 2.58 10.55 0.14
N HIS A 39 1.33 11.03 0.17
CA HIS A 39 1.03 12.46 0.13
C HIS A 39 1.15 13.09 1.53
N LEU A 40 1.98 14.12 1.64
CA LEU A 40 2.19 14.85 2.90
C LEU A 40 0.88 15.48 3.40
N GLY A 41 0.69 15.47 4.72
CA GLY A 41 -0.50 16.01 5.37
C GLY A 41 -1.77 15.19 5.19
N LYS A 42 -1.68 14.01 4.56
CA LYS A 42 -2.78 13.05 4.46
C LYS A 42 -2.66 11.97 5.52
N THR A 43 -3.81 11.43 5.91
CA THR A 43 -3.89 10.28 6.79
C THR A 43 -4.20 9.04 5.96
N TYR A 44 -3.40 8.00 6.19
CA TYR A 44 -3.54 6.72 5.52
C TYR A 44 -3.89 5.65 6.54
N LEU A 45 -4.62 4.66 6.05
CA LEU A 45 -5.01 3.46 6.76
C LEU A 45 -4.30 2.27 6.11
N LEU A 46 -3.42 1.62 6.88
CA LEU A 46 -2.84 0.34 6.52
C LEU A 46 -3.88 -0.74 6.81
N GLN A 47 -4.19 -1.54 5.80
CA GLN A 47 -5.14 -2.63 5.90
C GLN A 47 -4.47 -3.96 5.53
N ARG A 48 -4.90 -5.02 6.21
CA ARG A 48 -4.49 -6.40 5.92
C ARG A 48 -5.67 -7.24 5.44
N SER A 49 -5.36 -8.25 4.64
CA SER A 49 -6.31 -9.27 4.20
C SER A 49 -5.63 -10.63 4.12
N ALA A 50 -6.37 -11.69 4.41
CA ALA A 50 -5.89 -13.06 4.21
C ALA A 50 -6.13 -13.58 2.78
N ASP A 51 -7.08 -12.99 2.05
CA ASP A 51 -7.63 -13.55 0.81
C ASP A 51 -8.00 -12.49 -0.26
N LEU A 52 -7.64 -11.22 -0.03
CA LEU A 52 -8.00 -10.04 -0.83
C LEU A 52 -9.51 -9.68 -0.83
N SER A 53 -10.37 -10.47 -0.19
CA SER A 53 -11.83 -10.26 -0.17
C SER A 53 -12.26 -9.37 0.99
N ALA A 54 -11.78 -9.67 2.20
CA ALA A 54 -12.06 -8.93 3.41
C ALA A 54 -10.82 -8.19 3.90
N TRP A 55 -10.98 -6.92 4.25
CA TRP A 55 -9.88 -6.05 4.69
C TRP A 55 -10.13 -5.57 6.10
N SER A 56 -9.13 -5.74 6.97
CA SER A 56 -9.15 -5.26 8.35
C SER A 56 -8.12 -4.16 8.53
N ASP A 57 -8.46 -3.19 9.36
CA ASP A 57 -7.58 -2.07 9.67
C ASP A 57 -6.49 -2.50 10.65
N VAL A 58 -5.24 -2.17 10.32
CA VAL A 58 -4.06 -2.51 11.13
C VAL A 58 -3.55 -1.28 11.85
N ASN A 59 -3.37 -0.19 11.10
CA ASN A 59 -2.80 1.04 11.63
C ASN A 59 -3.30 2.25 10.83
N SER A 60 -3.45 3.39 11.51
CA SER A 60 -3.75 4.69 10.91
C SER A 60 -2.63 5.65 11.23
N PHE A 61 -2.11 6.36 10.22
CA PHE A 61 -0.98 7.25 10.40
C PHE A 61 -1.08 8.48 9.50
N SER A 62 -0.64 9.62 10.04
CA SER A 62 -0.52 10.86 9.29
C SER A 62 0.86 11.00 8.69
N VAL A 63 0.89 11.38 7.42
CA VAL A 63 2.11 11.37 6.61
C VAL A 63 2.82 12.71 6.76
N VAL A 64 3.92 12.69 7.51
CA VAL A 64 4.84 13.82 7.68
C VAL A 64 6.07 13.74 6.79
N SER A 65 6.31 12.58 6.17
CA SER A 65 7.39 12.34 5.20
C SER A 65 6.87 11.46 4.06
N SER A 66 7.46 11.52 2.87
CA SER A 66 6.98 10.76 1.70
C SER A 66 7.07 9.23 1.85
N ASN A 67 7.76 8.76 2.89
CA ASN A 67 7.90 7.35 3.24
C ASN A 67 7.41 7.11 4.68
N PHE A 68 6.88 5.92 4.94
CA PHE A 68 6.50 5.46 6.27
C PHE A 68 6.92 4.00 6.43
N THR A 69 7.51 3.66 7.57
CA THR A 69 7.93 2.29 7.85
C THR A 69 7.27 1.82 9.14
N THR A 70 6.74 0.60 9.13
CA THR A 70 6.14 -0.03 10.30
C THR A 70 6.40 -1.53 10.28
N SER A 71 6.53 -2.13 11.45
CA SER A 71 6.59 -3.58 11.61
C SER A 71 5.22 -4.11 12.01
N VAL A 72 4.84 -5.27 11.48
CA VAL A 72 3.62 -5.99 11.85
C VAL A 72 3.94 -7.45 12.13
N THR A 73 3.23 -8.06 13.06
CA THR A 73 3.41 -9.50 13.35
C THR A 73 2.89 -10.32 12.17
N ASN A 74 3.71 -11.28 11.73
CA ASN A 74 3.39 -12.26 10.70
C ASN A 74 2.68 -13.47 11.33
N ASP A 75 1.40 -13.31 11.66
CA ASP A 75 0.57 -14.36 12.27
C ASP A 75 -0.02 -15.36 11.25
N LEU A 76 0.19 -15.14 9.95
CA LEU A 76 -0.45 -15.89 8.87
C LEU A 76 0.55 -16.46 7.87
N SER A 77 0.23 -17.64 7.31
CA SER A 77 1.01 -18.24 6.21
C SER A 77 0.98 -17.41 4.92
N GLN A 78 -0.03 -16.55 4.77
CA GLN A 78 -0.19 -15.62 3.66
C GLN A 78 -0.96 -14.38 4.14
N ALA A 79 -0.37 -13.20 3.97
CA ALA A 79 -1.00 -11.92 4.29
C ALA A 79 -0.79 -10.93 3.14
N PHE A 80 -1.84 -10.20 2.81
CA PHE A 80 -1.84 -9.13 1.81
C PHE A 80 -2.01 -7.78 2.50
N PHE A 81 -1.27 -6.77 2.04
CA PHE A 81 -1.30 -5.43 2.60
C PHE A 81 -1.66 -4.41 1.54
N ARG A 82 -2.47 -3.42 1.93
CA ARG A 82 -2.73 -2.23 1.11
C ARG A 82 -2.82 -0.99 1.98
N VAL A 83 -2.66 0.16 1.34
CA VAL A 83 -2.93 1.46 1.94
C VAL A 83 -4.17 2.08 1.32
N LYS A 84 -5.00 2.68 2.16
CA LYS A 84 -6.16 3.45 1.75
C LYS A 84 -6.03 4.87 2.31
N TRP A 85 -6.24 5.87 1.46
CA TRP A 85 -6.32 7.26 1.88
C TRP A 85 -7.72 7.54 2.50
N LEU A 86 -7.75 8.13 3.70
CA LEU A 86 -8.97 8.62 4.34
C LEU A 86 -9.36 10.03 3.82
N PRO A 87 -10.65 10.30 3.55
CA PRO A 87 -11.11 11.61 3.06
C PRO A 87 -10.61 12.80 3.89
#